data_AF-A0A497VUK3-F1
#
_entry.id   AF-A0A497VUK3-F1
#
_cell.length_a   1.000
_cell.length_b   1.000
_cell.length_c   1.000
_cell.angle_alpha   90.00
_cell.angle_beta   90.00
_cell.angle_gamma   90.00
#
_symmetry.space_group_name_H-M   'P 1'
#
loop_
_entity.id
_entity.type
_entity.pdbx_description
1 polymer ?
#
loop_
_entity_poly.entity_id
_entity_poly.type
_entity_poly.pdbx_seq_one_letter_code
_entity_poly.pdbx_strand_id
1 'polypeptide(L)' 'MNSLLEPGMLVRNPAEPEWGLGQVQSNINGKLTVNFENMGKMTLESANIALTLQFDTKHTGS' A
#
# COMPACT_ATOMS: atom_id res chain seq x y z
N MET A 1 14.16 2.81 11.69
CA MET A 1 14.05 4.03 10.85
C MET A 1 12.80 3.86 10.01
N ASN A 2 11.86 4.81 10.13
CA ASN A 2 10.49 4.83 9.61
C ASN A 2 10.18 3.88 8.44
N SER A 3 9.59 2.71 8.74
CA SER A 3 8.79 1.98 7.76
C SER A 3 7.52 2.81 7.51
N LEU A 4 7.56 3.74 6.57
CA LEU A 4 6.45 4.67 6.23
C LEU A 4 5.14 3.95 5.86
N LEU A 5 5.22 2.66 5.54
CA LEU A 5 4.09 1.81 5.19
C LEU A 5 4.03 0.65 6.18
N GLU A 6 3.00 0.65 7.02
CA GLU A 6 2.73 -0.38 8.03
C GLU A 6 1.55 -1.28 7.60
N PRO A 7 1.46 -2.52 8.11
CA PRO A 7 0.30 -3.38 7.88
C PRO A 7 -1.02 -2.67 8.18
N GLY A 8 -1.98 -2.79 7.27
CA GLY A 8 -3.29 -2.14 7.35
C GLY A 8 -3.37 -0.80 6.63
N MET A 9 -2.25 -0.14 6.32
CA MET A 9 -2.26 1.10 5.53
C MET A 9 -2.75 0.85 4.10
N LEU A 10 -3.51 1.80 3.57
CA LEU A 10 -4.02 1.78 2.21
C LEU A 10 -3.09 2.57 1.29
N VAL A 11 -2.82 2.02 0.11
CA VAL A 11 -1.85 2.54 -0.85
C VAL A 11 -2.35 2.42 -2.28
N ARG A 12 -1.83 3.25 -3.18
CA ARG A 12 -1.97 3.08 -4.63
C ARG A 12 -0.61 3.11 -5.32
N ASN A 13 -0.47 2.31 -6.37
CA ASN A 13 0.67 2.38 -7.27
C ASN A 13 0.36 3.38 -8.40
N PRO A 14 0.99 4.56 -8.46
CA PRO A 14 0.76 5.54 -9.51
C PRO A 14 1.27 5.09 -10.89
N ALA A 15 2.24 4.17 -10.94
CA ALA A 15 2.71 3.59 -12.20
C ALA A 15 1.71 2.57 -12.76
N GLU A 16 0.92 1.93 -11.89
CA GLU A 16 -0.02 0.87 -12.25
C GLU A 16 -1.40 1.16 -11.65
N PRO A 17 -2.10 2.22 -12.14
CA PRO A 17 -3.38 2.63 -11.57
C PRO A 17 -4.47 1.57 -11.71
N GLU A 18 -4.35 0.66 -12.68
CA GLU A 18 -5.30 -0.42 -12.93
C GLU A 18 -5.32 -1.49 -11.81
N TRP A 19 -4.24 -1.62 -11.03
CA TRP A 19 -4.19 -2.58 -9.91
C TRP A 19 -5.22 -2.26 -8.81
N GLY A 20 -5.70 -1.01 -8.76
CA GLY A 20 -6.70 -0.55 -7.79
C GLY A 20 -6.09 -0.15 -6.45
N LEU A 21 -6.93 -0.05 -5.41
CA LEU A 21 -6.46 0.21 -4.05
C LEU A 21 -5.72 -1.03 -3.53
N GLY A 22 -4.62 -0.80 -2.82
CA GLY A 22 -3.85 -1.85 -2.16
C GLY A 22 -3.89 -1.69 -0.65
N GLN A 23 -3.94 -2.80 0.07
CA GLN A 23 -3.70 -2.82 1.51
C GLN A 23 -2.36 -3.46 1.82
N VAL A 24 -1.52 -2.77 2.58
CA VAL A 24 -0.25 -3.29 3.07
C VAL A 24 -0.53 -4.46 4.02
N GLN A 25 0.04 -5.61 3.72
CA GLN A 25 -0.05 -6.83 4.53
C GLN A 25 1.20 -6.99 5.41
N SER A 26 2.38 -6.64 4.87
CA SER A 26 3.66 -6.66 5.59
C SER A 26 4.69 -5.73 4.96
N ASN A 27 5.61 -5.20 5.76
CA ASN A 27 6.77 -4.45 5.31
C ASN A 27 7.98 -4.83 6.17
N ILE A 28 8.70 -5.88 5.75
CA ILE A 28 9.80 -6.47 6.52
C ILE A 28 10.99 -6.77 5.62
N ASN A 29 12.21 -6.52 6.11
CA ASN A 29 13.45 -6.81 5.38
C ASN A 29 13.48 -6.25 3.94
N GLY A 30 12.94 -5.05 3.73
CA GLY A 30 12.88 -4.42 2.40
C GLY A 30 11.84 -5.02 1.45
N LYS A 31 11.03 -5.98 1.91
CA LYS A 31 9.94 -6.59 1.15
C LYS A 31 8.61 -6.04 1.63
N LEU A 32 7.91 -5.38 0.73
CA LEU A 32 6.57 -4.84 0.94
C LEU A 32 5.56 -5.77 0.27
N THR A 33 4.70 -6.40 1.07
CA THR A 33 3.58 -7.18 0.56
C THR A 33 2.32 -6.35 0.60
N VAL A 34 1.64 -6.19 -0.53
CA VAL A 34 0.38 -5.45 -0.67
C VAL A 34 -0.63 -6.35 -1.36
N ASN A 35 -1.86 -6.38 -0.88
CA ASN A 35 -2.97 -7.00 -1.59
C ASN A 35 -3.76 -5.91 -2.32
N PHE A 36 -3.65 -5.90 -3.66
CA PHE A 36 -4.35 -4.98 -4.54
C PHE A 36 -5.71 -5.56 -4.97
N GLU A 37 -6.73 -4.71 -5.10
CA GLU A 37 -8.09 -5.12 -5.43
C GLU A 37 -8.21 -5.87 -6.77
N ASN A 38 -7.53 -5.39 -7.82
CA ASN A 38 -7.67 -5.96 -9.16
C ASN A 38 -6.52 -6.90 -9.56
N MET A 39 -5.37 -6.79 -8.89
CA MET A 39 -4.16 -7.55 -9.21
C MET A 39 -3.88 -8.67 -8.18
N GLY A 40 -4.53 -8.63 -7.01
CA GLY A 40 -4.28 -9.55 -5.91
C GLY A 40 -2.98 -9.24 -5.15
N LYS A 41 -2.43 -10.27 -4.51
CA LYS A 41 -1.27 -10.12 -3.62
C LYS A 41 0.05 -10.00 -4.38
N MET A 42 0.73 -8.89 -4.18
CA MET A 42 2.03 -8.57 -4.76
C MET A 42 3.09 -8.37 -3.68
N THR A 43 4.29 -8.89 -3.91
CA THR A 43 5.46 -8.64 -3.07
C THR A 43 6.46 -7.80 -3.86
N LEU A 44 6.75 -6.61 -3.37
CA LEU A 44 7.55 -5.58 -4.04
C LEU A 44 8.78 -5.24 -3.21
N GLU A 45 9.86 -4.81 -3.85
CA GLU A 45 10.99 -4.24 -3.13
C GLU A 45 10.68 -2.80 -2.71
N SER A 46 10.67 -2.55 -1.40
CA SER A 46 10.30 -1.23 -0.85
C SER A 46 11.25 -0.12 -1.28
N ALA A 47 12.49 -0.45 -1.64
CA ALA A 47 13.50 0.50 -2.12
C ALA A 47 13.23 0.99 -3.57
N ASN A 48 12.50 0.21 -4.36
CA ASN A 48 12.31 0.46 -5.80
C ASN A 48 10.85 0.79 -6.18
N ILE A 49 9.95 0.86 -5.19
CA ILE A 49 8.53 1.14 -5.43
C ILE A 49 8.11 2.48 -4.79
N ALA A 50 7.46 3.33 -5.59
CA ALA A 50 6.86 4.57 -5.11
C ALA A 50 5.34 4.37 -4.98
N LEU A 51 4.86 4.12 -3.76
CA LEU A 51 3.42 4.05 -3.48
C LEU A 51 2.92 5.34 -2.84
N THR A 52 1.68 5.70 -3.14
CA THR A 52 1.00 6.83 -2.50
C THR A 52 0.09 6.32 -1.40
N LEU A 53 0.27 6.83 -0.17
CA LEU A 53 -0.65 6.55 0.94
C LEU A 53 -2.02 7.15 0.65
N GLN A 54 -3.06 6.36 0.85
CA GLN A 54 -4.44 6.79 0.78
C GLN A 54 -5.01 6.80 2.19
N PHE A 55 -5.38 7.99 2.66
CA PHE A 55 -6.11 8.13 3.91
C PHE A 55 -7.60 8.00 3.58
N ASP A 56 -8.26 7.00 4.15
CA ASP A 56 -9.71 6.94 4.11
C ASP A 56 -10.24 8.11 4.93
N THR A 57 -10.70 9.16 4.26
CA THR A 57 -11.41 10.28 4.90
C THR A 57 -12.78 9.77 5.34
N LYS A 58 -12.83 8.92 6.37
CA LYS A 58 -14.06 8.75 7.15
C LYS A 58 -14.21 10.01 7.97
N HIS A 59 -15.02 10.91 7.41
CA HIS A 59 -15.54 12.08 8.06
C HIS A 59 -16.05 11.70 9.46
N THR A 60 -15.45 12.29 10.49
CA THR A 60 -16.06 12.40 11.81
C THR A 60 -17.42 13.09 11.63
N GLY A 61 -18.51 12.38 11.87
CA GLY A 61 -19.85 12.92 11.68
C GLY A 61 -20.91 12.10 12.39
N SER A 62 -20.91 12.13 13.72
CA SER A 62 -22.11 12.24 14.58
C SER A 62 -21.65 12.53 16.00
#